data_AF-A0A957YP24-F1
#
_entry.id   AF-A0A957YP24-F1
#
_cell.length_a   1.000
_cell.length_b   1.000
_cell.length_c   1.000
_cell.angle_alpha   90.00
_cell.angle_beta   90.00
_cell.angle_gamma   90.00
#
_symmetry.space_group_name_H-M   'P 1'
#
loop_
_entity.id
_entity.type
_entity.pdbx_description
1 polymer ?
#
loop_
_entity_poly.entity_id
_entity_poly.type
_entity_poly.pdbx_seq_one_letter_code
_entity_poly.pdbx_strand_id
1 'polypeptide(L)'
;MVDNELGQAVLIATLGAEPQIIPITVQLLLRQQTPLTQVVVLHTTADREPIQSALQHVQATFAQRPTWPVFTAMSLPCTDVLTQEELDLFSATFFTVVKEWIGRGYQVHLLLAGGRKSMSMIGMSIAQMLLGAEDRVWYLFSDEELRQSGRASITTDDDVRLIPIPLSVLAPAPARFGRPFGAETPAAARRQLIEVDQERRRYFVEQELTPAERAIAQHLAGEVLTVDELAERLHKSPKTITNQLNIIYSKLENYFGLQPDKGVKREFLRRVLSPYFARGAFQPTDTRFGR
;
A
#
# COMPACT_ATOMS: atom_id res chain seq x y z
N MET A 1 -3.98 32.66 -12.42
CA MET A 1 -2.73 31.89 -12.61
C MET A 1 -2.38 31.35 -11.25
N VAL A 2 -2.74 30.10 -10.99
CA VAL A 2 -2.47 29.43 -9.72
C VAL A 2 -1.16 28.69 -9.97
N ASP A 3 -0.07 29.19 -9.39
CA ASP A 3 1.19 28.45 -9.33
C ASP A 3 0.89 27.15 -8.57
N ASN A 4 0.82 26.06 -9.33
CA ASN A 4 0.78 24.72 -8.79
C ASN A 4 2.14 24.50 -8.15
N GLU A 5 2.22 24.55 -6.81
CA GLU A 5 3.42 24.10 -6.08
C GLU A 5 3.63 22.63 -6.44
N LEU A 6 4.41 22.38 -7.50
CA LEU A 6 4.77 21.04 -7.94
C LEU A 6 5.59 20.42 -6.82
N GLY A 7 4.94 19.55 -6.02
CA GLY A 7 5.62 18.74 -5.01
C GLY A 7 6.80 18.03 -5.66
N GLN A 8 7.98 18.15 -5.06
CA GLN A 8 9.19 17.49 -5.55
C GLN A 8 9.02 15.97 -5.48
N ALA A 9 9.64 15.24 -6.40
CA ALA A 9 9.57 13.79 -6.44
C ALA A 9 10.93 13.13 -6.19
N VAL A 10 10.89 11.93 -5.60
CA VAL A 10 12.04 11.06 -5.36
C VAL A 10 11.80 9.68 -5.98
N LEU A 11 12.83 9.12 -6.59
CA LEU A 11 12.87 7.70 -6.96
C LEU A 11 13.67 6.95 -5.89
N ILE A 12 13.04 5.98 -5.24
CA ILE A 12 13.71 5.06 -4.32
C ILE A 12 13.77 3.69 -4.99
N ALA A 13 14.98 3.17 -5.19
CA ALA A 13 15.21 1.90 -5.88
C ALA A 13 16.05 0.92 -5.06
N THR A 14 15.84 -0.37 -5.27
CA THR A 14 16.75 -1.43 -4.79
C THR A 14 17.72 -1.82 -5.91
N LEU A 15 19.00 -1.99 -5.58
CA LEU A 15 20.03 -2.39 -6.54
C LEU A 15 20.12 -3.92 -6.65
N GLY A 16 20.32 -4.40 -7.88
CA GLY A 16 20.54 -5.81 -8.20
C GLY A 16 21.55 -5.98 -9.33
N ALA A 17 21.50 -7.13 -10.00
CA ALA A 17 22.43 -7.47 -11.08
C ALA A 17 22.18 -6.70 -12.39
N GLU A 18 21.01 -6.10 -12.57
CA GLU A 18 20.64 -5.29 -13.73
C GLU A 18 20.60 -3.79 -13.34
N PRO A 19 21.75 -3.12 -13.18
CA PRO A 19 21.81 -1.72 -12.71
C PRO A 19 21.15 -0.72 -13.67
N GLN A 20 21.10 -1.02 -14.96
CA GLN A 20 20.62 -0.13 -16.02
C GLN A 20 19.15 0.25 -15.88
N ILE A 21 18.36 -0.54 -15.15
CA ILE A 21 16.94 -0.27 -14.93
C ILE A 21 16.68 1.05 -14.18
N ILE A 22 17.61 1.46 -13.30
CA ILE A 22 17.51 2.69 -12.51
C ILE A 22 17.62 3.93 -13.42
N PRO A 23 18.71 4.12 -14.20
CA PRO A 23 18.83 5.27 -15.09
C PRO A 23 17.81 5.26 -16.24
N ILE A 24 17.36 4.09 -16.71
CA ILE A 24 16.25 3.99 -17.66
C ILE A 24 14.95 4.54 -17.03
N THR A 25 14.65 4.14 -15.78
CA THR A 25 13.47 4.65 -15.06
C THR A 25 13.53 6.16 -14.87
N VAL A 26 14.69 6.72 -14.51
CA VAL A 26 14.87 8.17 -14.39
C VAL A 26 14.58 8.88 -15.71
N GLN A 27 15.09 8.38 -16.84
CA GLN A 27 14.80 8.98 -18.15
C GLN A 27 13.31 8.98 -18.45
N LEU A 28 12.60 7.89 -18.16
CA LEU A 28 11.16 7.80 -18.41
C LEU A 28 10.36 8.74 -17.52
N LEU A 29 10.71 8.86 -16.23
CA LEU A 29 10.06 9.82 -15.32
C LEU A 29 10.31 11.28 -15.75
N LEU A 30 11.54 11.62 -16.15
CA LEU A 30 11.86 12.95 -16.66
C LEU A 30 11.11 13.25 -17.97
N ARG A 31 10.99 12.28 -18.88
CA ARG A 31 10.18 12.40 -20.11
C ARG A 31 8.69 12.60 -19.83
N GLN A 32 8.18 12.04 -18.73
CA GLN A 32 6.82 12.24 -18.24
C GLN A 32 6.63 13.58 -17.50
N GLN A 33 7.64 14.44 -17.45
CA GLN A 33 7.63 15.71 -16.72
C GLN A 33 7.39 15.56 -15.22
N THR A 34 7.70 14.39 -14.64
CA THR A 34 7.73 14.21 -13.19
C THR A 34 8.75 15.20 -12.60
N PRO A 35 8.43 15.95 -11.54
CA PRO A 35 9.35 16.87 -10.86
C PRO A 35 10.40 16.12 -10.02
N LEU A 36 11.07 15.14 -10.64
CA LEU A 36 12.04 14.25 -10.03
C LEU A 36 13.32 15.04 -9.74
N THR A 37 13.68 15.13 -8.46
CA THR A 37 14.87 15.88 -8.02
C THR A 37 15.85 15.02 -7.25
N GLN A 38 15.42 13.84 -6.80
CA GLN A 38 16.20 12.94 -5.95
C GLN A 38 16.10 11.49 -6.45
N VAL A 39 17.21 10.76 -6.36
CA VAL A 39 17.27 9.32 -6.59
C VAL A 39 18.05 8.69 -5.44
N VAL A 40 17.40 7.78 -4.71
CA VAL A 40 18.00 7.01 -3.62
C VAL A 40 18.05 5.55 -4.00
N VAL A 41 19.24 4.96 -3.95
CA VAL A 41 19.45 3.55 -4.28
C VAL A 41 19.95 2.80 -3.06
N LEU A 42 19.14 1.84 -2.58
CA LEU A 42 19.52 0.93 -1.51
C LEU A 42 20.22 -0.29 -2.10
N HIS A 43 21.35 -0.68 -1.51
CA HIS A 43 22.13 -1.85 -1.92
C HIS A 43 22.72 -2.58 -0.71
N THR A 44 23.03 -3.87 -0.83
CA THR A 44 23.88 -4.58 0.14
C THR A 44 25.33 -4.11 0.02
N THR A 45 26.24 -4.54 0.90
CA THR A 45 27.64 -4.11 0.80
C THR A 45 28.22 -4.37 -0.59
N ALA A 46 28.87 -3.35 -1.14
CA ALA A 46 29.42 -3.37 -2.51
C ALA A 46 30.84 -3.97 -2.55
N ASP A 47 31.12 -4.94 -1.69
CA ASP A 47 32.40 -5.68 -1.61
C ASP A 47 32.43 -6.92 -2.51
N ARG A 48 31.28 -7.29 -3.11
CA ARG A 48 31.13 -8.48 -3.97
C ARG A 48 30.27 -8.20 -5.20
N GLU A 49 30.50 -9.01 -6.24
CA GLU A 49 29.62 -9.06 -7.40
C GLU A 49 28.25 -9.68 -7.03
N PRO A 50 27.16 -9.29 -7.72
CA PRO A 50 27.11 -8.31 -8.80
C PRO A 50 27.01 -6.85 -8.31
N ILE A 51 26.93 -6.61 -7.00
CA ILE A 51 26.59 -5.29 -6.45
C ILE A 51 27.72 -4.28 -6.63
N GLN A 52 28.98 -4.72 -6.55
CA GLN A 52 30.14 -3.87 -6.79
C GLN A 52 30.11 -3.22 -8.18
N SER A 53 30.02 -4.03 -9.24
CA SER A 53 29.96 -3.52 -10.62
C SER A 53 28.66 -2.75 -10.91
N ALA A 54 27.53 -3.24 -10.36
CA ALA A 54 26.24 -2.57 -10.51
C ALA A 54 26.25 -1.15 -9.93
N LEU A 55 26.81 -0.97 -8.73
CA LEU A 55 26.88 0.35 -8.08
C LEU A 55 27.77 1.31 -8.88
N GLN A 56 28.94 0.83 -9.31
CA GLN A 56 29.86 1.61 -10.14
C GLN A 56 29.21 2.07 -11.46
N HIS A 57 28.46 1.17 -12.10
CA HIS A 57 27.73 1.48 -13.33
C HIS A 57 26.71 2.61 -13.14
N VAL A 58 25.89 2.52 -12.09
CA VAL A 58 24.89 3.57 -11.79
C VAL A 58 25.59 4.89 -11.47
N GLN A 59 26.60 4.88 -10.59
CA GLN A 59 27.35 6.08 -10.21
C GLN A 59 27.97 6.78 -11.42
N ALA A 60 28.64 6.03 -12.29
CA ALA A 60 29.24 6.57 -13.52
C ALA A 60 28.17 7.17 -14.44
N THR A 61 27.01 6.53 -14.56
CA THR A 61 25.90 7.02 -15.39
C THR A 61 25.37 8.37 -14.92
N PHE A 62 25.21 8.54 -13.60
CA PHE A 62 24.76 9.81 -13.02
C PHE A 62 25.84 10.90 -13.06
N ALA A 63 27.11 10.55 -12.85
CA ALA A 63 28.21 11.50 -12.93
C ALA A 63 28.34 12.15 -14.33
N GLN A 64 27.99 11.42 -15.39
CA GLN A 64 27.98 11.92 -16.77
C GLN A 64 26.78 12.83 -17.08
N ARG A 65 25.81 12.98 -16.17
CA ARG A 65 24.55 13.69 -16.41
C ARG A 65 24.26 14.68 -15.28
N PRO A 66 24.97 15.82 -15.23
CA PRO A 66 24.88 16.77 -14.11
C PRO A 66 23.52 17.45 -13.97
N THR A 67 22.67 17.41 -15.00
CA THR A 67 21.29 17.93 -14.96
C THR A 67 20.28 16.92 -14.42
N TRP A 68 20.71 15.69 -14.12
CA TRP A 68 19.84 14.66 -13.54
C TRP A 68 19.58 14.91 -12.05
N PRO A 69 18.53 14.26 -11.50
CA PRO A 69 18.28 14.21 -10.07
C PRO A 69 19.53 13.89 -9.24
N VAL A 70 19.60 14.42 -8.02
CA VAL A 70 20.69 14.14 -7.09
C VAL A 70 20.67 12.65 -6.73
N PHE A 71 21.80 11.98 -6.94
CA PHE A 71 21.96 10.56 -6.68
C PHE A 71 22.57 10.32 -5.29
N THR A 72 21.91 9.47 -4.50
CA THR A 72 22.39 8.99 -3.21
C THR A 72 22.39 7.47 -3.18
N ALA A 73 23.54 6.85 -2.93
CA ALA A 73 23.65 5.42 -2.67
C ALA A 73 23.65 5.16 -1.16
N MET A 74 22.83 4.20 -0.72
CA MET A 74 22.70 3.80 0.68
C MET A 74 23.04 2.32 0.82
N SER A 75 24.13 2.03 1.54
CA SER A 75 24.53 0.67 1.85
C SER A 75 23.78 0.14 3.06
N LEU A 76 23.21 -1.06 2.93
CA LEU A 76 22.79 -1.89 4.03
C LEU A 76 24.03 -2.54 4.65
N PRO A 77 24.13 -2.65 5.99
CA PRO A 77 25.23 -3.34 6.64
C PRO A 77 25.07 -4.87 6.60
N CYS A 78 24.85 -5.43 5.40
CA CYS A 78 24.80 -6.86 5.13
C CYS A 78 25.33 -7.14 3.72
N THR A 79 25.93 -8.31 3.51
CA THR A 79 26.48 -8.73 2.20
C THR A 79 25.42 -9.24 1.25
N ASP A 80 24.38 -9.87 1.78
CA ASP A 80 23.20 -10.34 1.06
C ASP A 80 21.97 -10.24 1.97
N VAL A 81 20.79 -10.63 1.48
CA VAL A 81 19.53 -10.66 2.24
C VAL A 81 18.92 -12.05 2.12
N LEU A 82 19.46 -12.99 2.90
CA LEU A 82 19.12 -14.42 2.86
C LEU A 82 18.50 -14.92 4.17
N THR A 83 18.81 -14.27 5.29
CA THR A 83 18.34 -14.64 6.62
C THR A 83 17.22 -13.74 7.10
N GLN A 84 16.53 -14.16 8.17
CA GLN A 84 15.50 -13.34 8.79
C GLN A 84 16.06 -12.03 9.35
N GLU A 85 17.24 -12.06 9.98
CA GLU A 85 17.90 -10.88 10.55
C GLU A 85 18.22 -9.84 9.46
N GLU A 86 18.73 -10.28 8.30
CA GLU A 86 19.00 -9.41 7.16
C GLU A 86 17.72 -8.87 6.52
N LEU A 87 16.65 -9.67 6.47
CA LEU A 87 15.34 -9.22 6.01
C LEU A 87 14.74 -8.16 6.95
N ASP A 88 14.88 -8.34 8.26
CA ASP A 88 14.43 -7.37 9.26
C ASP A 88 15.24 -6.06 9.18
N LEU A 89 16.56 -6.16 8.97
CA LEU A 89 17.44 -5.02 8.70
C LEU A 89 17.01 -4.26 7.44
N PHE A 90 16.79 -4.96 6.32
CA PHE A 90 16.30 -4.35 5.08
C PHE A 90 14.94 -3.69 5.30
N SER A 91 14.01 -4.39 5.94
CA SER A 91 12.65 -3.92 6.23
C SER A 91 12.66 -2.63 7.05
N ALA A 92 13.44 -2.58 8.14
CA ALA A 92 13.56 -1.38 8.98
C ALA A 92 14.21 -0.22 8.22
N THR A 93 15.27 -0.49 7.45
CA THR A 93 15.98 0.54 6.68
C THR A 93 15.09 1.12 5.58
N PHE A 94 14.48 0.25 4.76
CA PHE A 94 13.62 0.67 3.66
C PHE A 94 12.40 1.45 4.16
N PHE A 95 11.77 1.00 5.25
CA PHE A 95 10.67 1.72 5.89
C PHE A 95 11.09 3.13 6.33
N THR A 96 12.25 3.25 6.99
CA THR A 96 12.76 4.54 7.45
C THR A 96 13.01 5.49 6.28
N VAL A 97 13.67 5.01 5.21
CA VAL A 97 13.95 5.82 4.02
C VAL A 97 12.66 6.31 3.37
N VAL A 98 11.71 5.41 3.11
CA VAL A 98 10.42 5.79 2.47
C VAL A 98 9.66 6.78 3.35
N LYS A 99 9.56 6.51 4.66
CA LYS A 99 8.88 7.39 5.62
C LYS A 99 9.52 8.78 5.68
N GLU A 100 10.84 8.87 5.64
CA GLU A 100 11.56 10.14 5.68
C GLU A 100 11.22 11.02 4.47
N TRP A 101 11.23 10.46 3.26
CA TRP A 101 10.88 11.21 2.05
C TRP A 101 9.43 11.66 2.02
N ILE A 102 8.50 10.78 2.44
CA ILE A 102 7.09 11.16 2.62
C ILE A 102 6.98 12.30 3.63
N GLY A 103 7.70 12.22 4.75
CA GLY A 103 7.71 13.26 5.79
C GLY A 103 8.26 14.61 5.33
N ARG A 104 9.10 14.62 4.28
CA ARG A 104 9.60 15.83 3.61
C ARG A 104 8.65 16.38 2.54
N GLY A 105 7.49 15.74 2.33
CA GLY A 105 6.49 16.16 1.34
C GLY A 105 6.81 15.76 -0.10
N TYR A 106 7.72 14.79 -0.30
CA TYR A 106 8.05 14.31 -1.63
C TYR A 106 7.02 13.31 -2.14
N GLN A 107 6.70 13.39 -3.44
CA GLN A 107 6.05 12.29 -4.16
C GLN A 107 7.06 11.14 -4.30
N VAL A 108 6.68 9.95 -3.86
CA VAL A 108 7.54 8.77 -3.85
C VAL A 108 7.25 7.87 -5.04
N HIS A 109 8.28 7.62 -5.84
CA HIS A 109 8.31 6.58 -6.86
C HIS A 109 9.22 5.45 -6.40
N LEU A 110 8.71 4.21 -6.39
CA LEU A 110 9.48 3.03 -6.02
C LEU A 110 9.83 2.18 -7.23
N LEU A 111 11.08 1.73 -7.32
CA LEU A 111 11.54 0.73 -8.28
C LEU A 111 12.14 -0.46 -7.54
N LEU A 112 11.34 -1.52 -7.36
CA LEU A 112 11.68 -2.70 -6.57
C LEU A 112 12.17 -3.88 -7.43
N ALA A 113 12.77 -3.58 -8.58
CA ALA A 113 13.16 -4.57 -9.58
C ALA A 113 14.57 -5.16 -9.36
N GLY A 114 15.43 -4.49 -8.57
CA GLY A 114 16.76 -4.99 -8.22
C GLY A 114 16.80 -5.71 -6.87
N GLY A 115 17.74 -6.64 -6.71
CA GLY A 115 18.03 -7.35 -5.46
C GLY A 115 17.37 -8.72 -5.37
N ARG A 116 17.31 -9.28 -4.16
CA ARG A 116 16.63 -10.55 -3.90
C ARG A 116 15.11 -10.35 -3.97
N LYS A 117 14.37 -11.33 -4.50
CA LYS A 117 12.90 -11.28 -4.60
C LYS A 117 12.21 -11.00 -3.25
N SER A 118 12.81 -11.46 -2.15
CA SER A 118 12.36 -11.18 -0.79
C SER A 118 12.34 -9.68 -0.46
N MET A 119 13.34 -8.92 -0.94
CA MET A 119 13.39 -7.47 -0.79
C MET A 119 12.23 -6.80 -1.53
N SER A 120 11.91 -7.24 -2.74
CA SER A 120 10.76 -6.71 -3.50
C SER A 120 9.43 -6.99 -2.78
N MET A 121 9.26 -8.17 -2.18
CA MET A 121 8.06 -8.52 -1.41
C MET A 121 7.90 -7.67 -0.15
N ILE A 122 8.99 -7.47 0.59
CA ILE A 122 9.02 -6.58 1.77
C ILE A 122 8.77 -5.13 1.34
N GLY A 123 9.44 -4.66 0.30
CA GLY A 123 9.27 -3.32 -0.25
C GLY A 123 7.84 -3.05 -0.68
N MET A 124 7.18 -4.02 -1.33
CA MET A 124 5.75 -3.92 -1.68
C MET A 124 4.85 -3.85 -0.44
N SER A 125 5.16 -4.64 0.60
CA SER A 125 4.41 -4.60 1.85
C SER A 125 4.52 -3.24 2.54
N ILE A 126 5.72 -2.64 2.55
CA ILE A 126 5.96 -1.29 3.07
C ILE A 126 5.27 -0.24 2.19
N ALA A 127 5.29 -0.42 0.87
CA ALA A 127 4.62 0.48 -0.06
C ALA A 127 3.11 0.55 0.20
N GLN A 128 2.45 -0.60 0.39
CA GLN A 128 1.02 -0.67 0.71
C GLN A 128 0.66 -0.03 2.06
N MET A 129 1.63 0.10 2.98
CA MET A 129 1.44 0.72 4.29
C MET A 129 1.65 2.24 4.27
N LEU A 130 2.59 2.73 3.46
CA LEU A 130 3.06 4.12 3.52
C LEU A 130 2.62 5.00 2.35
N LEU A 131 2.49 4.43 1.15
CA LEU A 131 2.27 5.21 -0.06
C LEU A 131 0.84 5.77 -0.13
N GLY A 132 0.75 7.03 -0.53
CA GLY A 132 -0.50 7.76 -0.79
C GLY A 132 -0.97 7.63 -2.24
N ALA A 133 -2.01 8.42 -2.58
CA ALA A 133 -2.68 8.36 -3.88
C ALA A 133 -1.78 8.80 -5.06
N GLU A 134 -0.85 9.71 -4.81
CA GLU A 134 0.05 10.25 -5.83
C GLU A 134 1.33 9.43 -5.99
N ASP A 135 1.66 8.59 -5.02
CA ASP A 135 2.85 7.75 -5.05
C ASP A 135 2.68 6.58 -6.03
N ARG A 136 3.80 6.04 -6.51
CA ARG A 136 3.80 4.97 -7.52
C ARG A 136 4.82 3.90 -7.20
N VAL A 137 4.45 2.63 -7.41
CA VAL A 137 5.42 1.55 -7.57
C VAL A 137 5.48 1.19 -9.05
N TRP A 138 6.68 1.15 -9.61
CA TRP A 138 6.89 0.93 -11.02
C TRP A 138 7.38 -0.48 -11.31
N TYR A 139 6.77 -1.09 -12.32
CA TYR A 139 7.40 -2.16 -13.10
C TYR A 139 7.96 -1.54 -14.37
N LEU A 140 9.27 -1.69 -14.58
CA LEU A 140 9.90 -1.32 -15.84
C LEU A 140 9.77 -2.49 -16.81
N PHE A 141 8.99 -2.28 -17.87
CA PHE A 141 9.02 -3.16 -19.03
C PHE A 141 10.08 -2.66 -20.00
N SER A 142 10.91 -3.57 -20.50
CA SER A 142 11.83 -3.35 -21.62
C SER A 142 11.83 -4.58 -22.52
N ASP A 143 12.02 -4.39 -23.82
CA ASP A 143 12.35 -5.49 -24.71
C ASP A 143 13.67 -6.20 -24.31
N GLU A 144 13.86 -7.38 -24.88
CA GLU A 144 15.00 -8.24 -24.55
C GLU A 144 16.32 -7.68 -25.07
N GLU A 145 16.30 -6.95 -26.20
CA GLU A 145 17.49 -6.35 -26.80
C GLU A 145 18.08 -5.27 -25.88
N LEU A 146 17.23 -4.34 -25.42
CA LEU A 146 17.60 -3.32 -24.45
C LEU A 146 18.07 -3.96 -23.15
N ARG A 147 17.33 -4.96 -22.64
CA ARG A 147 17.68 -5.63 -21.38
C ARG A 147 19.06 -6.29 -21.45
N GLN A 148 19.33 -7.07 -22.49
CA GLN A 148 20.59 -7.79 -22.69
C GLN A 148 21.77 -6.87 -22.99
N SER A 149 21.54 -5.73 -23.65
CA SER A 149 22.60 -4.78 -23.97
C SER A 149 23.26 -4.15 -22.72
N GLY A 150 22.57 -4.15 -21.57
CA GLY A 150 23.05 -3.54 -20.33
C GLY A 150 23.19 -2.01 -20.41
N ARG A 151 22.69 -1.37 -21.47
CA ARG A 151 22.85 0.07 -21.68
C ARG A 151 21.90 0.87 -20.79
N ALA A 152 22.41 1.96 -20.24
CA ALA A 152 21.66 2.87 -19.38
C ALA A 152 20.94 4.00 -20.14
N SER A 153 20.93 3.99 -21.47
CA SER A 153 20.28 5.03 -22.31
C SER A 153 19.15 4.40 -23.12
N ILE A 154 18.17 5.20 -23.52
CA ILE A 154 17.00 4.76 -24.31
C ILE A 154 17.01 5.46 -25.67
N THR A 155 16.79 4.72 -26.76
CA THR A 155 16.59 5.23 -28.13
C THR A 155 15.10 5.31 -28.47
N THR A 156 14.74 5.82 -29.64
CA THR A 156 13.35 5.88 -30.11
C THR A 156 12.78 4.51 -30.48
N ASP A 157 13.66 3.54 -30.74
CA ASP A 157 13.28 2.23 -31.26
C ASP A 157 13.07 1.20 -30.14
N ASP A 158 13.47 1.52 -28.91
CA ASP A 158 13.28 0.67 -27.73
C ASP A 158 11.81 0.57 -27.33
N ASP A 159 11.30 -0.66 -27.17
CA ASP A 159 10.03 -0.87 -26.48
C ASP A 159 10.27 -0.90 -24.97
N VAL A 160 10.23 0.30 -24.38
CA VAL A 160 10.44 0.49 -22.95
C VAL A 160 9.41 1.43 -22.34
N ARG A 161 8.83 1.03 -21.21
CA ARG A 161 7.77 1.79 -20.54
C ARG A 161 7.70 1.49 -19.05
N LEU A 162 7.25 2.49 -18.29
CA LEU A 162 6.89 2.32 -16.89
C LEU A 162 5.42 1.91 -16.79
N ILE A 163 5.18 0.79 -16.13
CA ILE A 163 3.85 0.27 -15.84
C ILE A 163 3.59 0.47 -14.34
N PRO A 164 2.59 1.28 -13.95
CA PRO A 164 2.27 1.46 -12.54
C PRO A 164 1.68 0.16 -11.98
N ILE A 165 2.26 -0.34 -10.90
CA ILE A 165 1.70 -1.49 -10.18
C ILE A 165 0.51 -0.99 -9.35
N PRO A 166 -0.68 -1.60 -9.50
CA PRO A 166 -1.83 -1.22 -8.69
C PRO A 166 -1.58 -1.54 -7.22
N LEU A 167 -1.66 -0.52 -6.36
CA LEU A 167 -1.58 -0.68 -4.92
C LEU A 167 -2.98 -0.86 -4.34
N SER A 168 -3.22 -2.04 -3.76
CA SER A 168 -4.31 -2.23 -2.82
C SER A 168 -3.93 -1.53 -1.52
N VAL A 169 -4.31 -0.27 -1.36
CA VAL A 169 -4.07 0.45 -0.10
C VAL A 169 -4.82 -0.28 1.02
N LEU A 170 -4.09 -0.76 2.02
CA LEU A 170 -4.65 -1.38 3.22
C LEU A 170 -5.32 -0.27 4.04
N ALA A 171 -6.58 0.01 3.69
CA ALA A 171 -7.40 1.13 4.13
C ALA A 171 -6.94 2.49 3.56
N PRO A 172 -7.81 3.28 2.92
CA PRO A 172 -7.49 4.68 2.67
C PRO A 172 -7.22 5.32 4.04
N ALA A 173 -6.00 5.82 4.25
CA ALA A 173 -5.76 6.75 5.35
C ALA A 173 -6.82 7.85 5.19
N PRO A 174 -7.71 8.07 6.18
CA PRO A 174 -8.64 9.19 6.09
C PRO A 174 -7.81 10.44 5.83
N ALA A 175 -8.25 11.32 4.91
CA ALA A 175 -7.55 12.56 4.54
C ALA A 175 -7.17 13.47 5.75
N ARG A 176 -7.70 13.18 6.94
CA ARG A 176 -7.36 13.81 8.22
C ARG A 176 -6.05 13.31 8.84
N PHE A 177 -5.42 12.28 8.26
CA PHE A 177 -4.12 11.74 8.66
C PHE A 177 -3.06 11.98 7.57
N GLY A 178 -2.92 13.24 7.13
CA GLY A 178 -1.65 13.75 6.61
C GLY A 178 -0.51 13.72 7.66
N ARG A 179 -0.57 12.81 8.64
CA ARG A 179 0.54 12.53 9.54
C ARG A 179 1.39 11.48 8.84
N PRO A 180 2.69 11.74 8.59
CA PRO A 180 3.61 10.63 8.38
C PRO A 180 3.42 9.68 9.57
N PHE A 181 3.09 8.42 9.28
CA PHE A 181 2.74 7.42 10.31
C PHE A 181 3.78 7.48 11.45
N GLY A 182 3.33 7.79 12.67
CA GLY A 182 4.24 8.07 13.80
C GLY A 182 5.08 6.86 14.24
N ALA A 183 4.73 5.65 13.79
CA ALA A 183 5.47 4.42 14.08
C ALA A 183 6.94 4.47 13.62
N GLU A 184 7.85 4.06 14.49
CA GLU A 184 9.29 3.97 14.21
C GLU A 184 9.67 2.70 13.44
N THR A 185 8.84 1.65 13.51
CA THR A 185 9.13 0.35 12.89
C THR A 185 7.97 -0.16 12.04
N PRO A 186 8.24 -1.02 11.04
CA PRO A 186 7.20 -1.68 10.24
C PRO A 186 6.20 -2.46 11.10
N ALA A 187 6.68 -3.13 12.15
CA ALA A 187 5.83 -3.89 13.06
C ALA A 187 4.89 -2.97 13.87
N ALA A 188 5.38 -1.83 14.35
CA ALA A 188 4.55 -0.83 15.01
C ALA A 188 3.52 -0.21 14.06
N ALA A 189 3.92 0.12 12.83
CA ALA A 189 3.01 0.65 11.82
C ALA A 189 1.90 -0.35 11.47
N ARG A 190 2.22 -1.64 11.31
CA ARG A 190 1.21 -2.70 11.11
C ARG A 190 0.24 -2.80 12.29
N ARG A 191 0.73 -2.76 13.53
CA ARG A 191 -0.14 -2.78 14.72
C ARG A 191 -1.09 -1.58 14.74
N GLN A 192 -0.57 -0.37 14.48
CA GLN A 192 -1.39 0.84 14.41
C GLN A 192 -2.44 0.78 13.28
N LEU A 193 -2.10 0.26 12.10
CA LEU A 193 -3.08 0.04 11.02
C LEU A 193 -4.18 -0.93 11.45
N ILE A 194 -3.81 -2.03 12.11
CA ILE A 194 -4.77 -3.00 12.65
C ILE A 194 -5.68 -2.34 13.72
N GLU A 195 -5.14 -1.50 14.59
CA GLU A 195 -5.90 -0.77 15.61
C GLU A 195 -6.88 0.23 14.98
N VAL A 196 -6.42 1.07 14.04
CA VAL A 196 -7.28 2.02 13.31
C VAL A 196 -8.41 1.30 12.58
N ASP A 197 -8.11 0.18 11.93
CA ASP A 197 -9.11 -0.62 11.24
C ASP A 197 -10.11 -1.26 12.21
N GLN A 198 -9.66 -1.68 13.41
CA GLN A 198 -10.55 -2.12 14.50
C GLN A 198 -11.44 -0.99 15.01
N GLU A 199 -10.90 0.21 15.24
CA GLU A 199 -11.67 1.36 15.69
C GLU A 199 -12.69 1.80 14.66
N ARG A 200 -12.32 1.81 13.37
CA ARG A 200 -13.25 2.12 12.26
C ARG A 200 -14.42 1.15 12.24
N ARG A 201 -14.15 -0.16 12.39
CA ARG A 201 -15.20 -1.19 12.48
C ARG A 201 -16.09 -0.98 13.70
N ARG A 202 -15.50 -0.73 14.87
CA ARG A 202 -16.24 -0.45 16.10
C ARG A 202 -17.17 0.74 15.92
N TYR A 203 -16.65 1.87 15.43
CA TYR A 203 -17.42 3.08 15.19
C TYR A 203 -18.57 2.82 14.21
N PHE A 204 -18.32 2.11 13.11
CA PHE A 204 -19.37 1.73 12.17
C PHE A 204 -20.51 0.94 12.85
N VAL A 205 -20.18 -0.09 13.64
CA VAL A 205 -21.22 -0.91 14.29
C VAL A 205 -21.95 -0.15 15.40
N GLU A 206 -21.24 0.67 16.16
CA GLU A 206 -21.79 1.33 17.35
C GLU A 206 -22.51 2.64 17.04
N GLN A 207 -22.06 3.38 16.03
CA GLN A 207 -22.51 4.74 15.73
C GLN A 207 -23.28 4.84 14.40
N GLU A 208 -22.89 4.09 13.37
CA GLU A 208 -23.56 4.16 12.05
C GLU A 208 -24.76 3.20 11.95
N LEU A 209 -24.70 2.04 12.60
CA LEU A 209 -25.80 1.08 12.60
C LEU A 209 -26.80 1.36 13.72
N THR A 210 -28.09 1.38 13.36
CA THR A 210 -29.18 1.40 14.34
C THR A 210 -29.23 0.07 15.10
N PRO A 211 -29.92 0.00 16.27
CA PRO A 211 -30.05 -1.25 17.01
C PRO A 211 -30.63 -2.40 16.17
N ALA A 212 -31.62 -2.10 15.31
CA ALA A 212 -32.25 -3.09 14.43
C ALA A 212 -31.31 -3.59 13.33
N GLU A 213 -30.47 -2.71 12.77
CA GLU A 213 -29.47 -3.05 11.77
C GLU A 213 -28.31 -3.85 12.39
N ARG A 214 -27.88 -3.47 13.61
CA ARG A 214 -26.84 -4.15 14.36
C ARG A 214 -27.21 -5.60 14.67
N ALA A 215 -28.46 -5.87 15.03
CA ALA A 215 -28.96 -7.23 15.25
C ALA A 215 -28.83 -8.10 13.98
N ILE A 216 -29.17 -7.54 12.81
CA ILE A 216 -28.98 -8.23 11.52
C ILE A 216 -27.49 -8.46 11.24
N ALA A 217 -26.67 -7.42 11.41
CA ALA A 217 -25.22 -7.49 11.17
C ALA A 217 -24.54 -8.54 12.06
N GLN A 218 -24.96 -8.68 13.31
CA GLN A 218 -24.45 -9.68 14.25
C GLN A 218 -24.72 -11.11 13.75
N HIS A 219 -25.96 -11.41 13.36
CA HIS A 219 -26.31 -12.73 12.83
C HIS A 219 -25.57 -13.03 11.52
N LEU A 220 -25.44 -12.05 10.63
CA LEU A 220 -24.69 -12.21 9.38
C LEU A 220 -23.18 -12.40 9.57
N ALA A 221 -22.62 -11.77 10.60
CA ALA A 221 -21.21 -11.86 10.89
C ALA A 221 -20.84 -13.23 11.50
N GLY A 222 -21.77 -13.87 12.21
CA GLY A 222 -21.58 -15.17 12.85
C GLY A 222 -21.92 -16.36 11.96
N GLU A 223 -22.96 -16.25 11.12
CA GLU A 223 -23.56 -17.40 10.43
C GLU A 223 -23.92 -17.10 8.97
N VAL A 224 -23.92 -18.14 8.13
CA VAL A 224 -24.44 -18.06 6.76
C VAL A 224 -25.94 -18.33 6.79
N LEU A 225 -26.72 -17.28 6.96
CA LEU A 225 -28.19 -17.35 6.98
C LEU A 225 -28.78 -16.86 5.66
N THR A 226 -29.99 -17.26 5.33
CA THR A 226 -30.83 -16.71 4.25
C THR A 226 -31.59 -15.47 4.74
N VAL A 227 -32.41 -14.86 3.89
CA VAL A 227 -33.30 -13.76 4.33
C VAL A 227 -34.43 -14.30 5.19
N ASP A 228 -34.97 -15.47 4.84
CA ASP A 228 -36.08 -16.09 5.55
C ASP A 228 -35.67 -16.57 6.95
N GLU A 229 -34.48 -17.18 7.08
CA GLU A 229 -33.95 -17.58 8.39
C GLU A 229 -33.66 -16.36 9.30
N LEU A 230 -33.19 -15.24 8.72
CA LEU A 230 -33.03 -13.99 9.47
C LEU A 230 -34.38 -13.40 9.89
N ALA A 231 -35.38 -13.47 9.00
CA ALA A 231 -36.72 -12.98 9.24
C ALA A 231 -37.39 -13.74 10.39
N GLU A 232 -37.25 -15.07 10.39
CA GLU A 232 -37.73 -15.95 11.45
C GLU A 232 -37.04 -15.64 12.79
N ARG A 233 -35.70 -15.61 12.83
CA ARG A 233 -34.93 -15.35 14.06
C ARG A 233 -35.18 -13.98 14.67
N LEU A 234 -35.39 -12.97 13.83
CA LEU A 234 -35.60 -11.59 14.28
C LEU A 234 -37.08 -11.22 14.38
N HIS A 235 -37.99 -12.16 14.17
CA HIS A 235 -39.44 -11.95 14.16
C HIS A 235 -39.88 -10.76 13.28
N LYS A 236 -39.32 -10.69 12.06
CA LYS A 236 -39.58 -9.63 11.07
C LYS A 236 -40.07 -10.24 9.76
N SER A 237 -40.68 -9.43 8.90
CA SER A 237 -41.00 -9.89 7.54
C SER A 237 -39.73 -10.01 6.69
N PRO A 238 -39.66 -10.97 5.74
CA PRO A 238 -38.54 -11.05 4.78
C PRO A 238 -38.29 -9.72 4.05
N LYS A 239 -39.36 -9.02 3.67
CA LYS A 239 -39.28 -7.69 3.04
C LYS A 239 -38.58 -6.65 3.92
N THR A 240 -38.87 -6.65 5.23
CA THR A 240 -38.20 -5.77 6.20
C THR A 240 -36.71 -6.08 6.29
N ILE A 241 -36.34 -7.37 6.33
CA ILE A 241 -34.93 -7.80 6.36
C ILE A 241 -34.21 -7.35 5.08
N THR A 242 -34.77 -7.59 3.90
CA THR A 242 -34.18 -7.14 2.63
C THR A 242 -33.95 -5.63 2.61
N ASN A 243 -34.92 -4.84 3.05
CA ASN A 243 -34.77 -3.38 3.11
C ASN A 243 -33.66 -2.95 4.07
N GLN A 244 -33.59 -3.56 5.26
CA GLN A 244 -32.54 -3.26 6.23
C GLN A 244 -31.15 -3.68 5.74
N LEU A 245 -31.04 -4.80 5.02
CA LEU A 245 -29.78 -5.23 4.39
C LEU A 245 -29.30 -4.23 3.35
N ASN A 246 -30.18 -3.74 2.48
CA ASN A 246 -29.83 -2.73 1.48
C ASN A 246 -29.32 -1.45 2.14
N ILE A 247 -29.96 -1.00 3.23
CA ILE A 247 -29.49 0.16 4.01
C ILE A 247 -28.11 -0.10 4.60
N ILE A 248 -27.88 -1.28 5.20
CA ILE A 248 -26.57 -1.66 5.77
C ILE A 248 -25.50 -1.67 4.68
N TYR A 249 -25.79 -2.22 3.49
CA TYR A 249 -24.86 -2.25 2.37
C TYR A 249 -24.50 -0.85 1.89
N SER A 250 -25.48 0.05 1.72
CA SER A 250 -25.20 1.44 1.36
C SER A 250 -24.37 2.17 2.42
N LYS A 251 -24.63 1.95 3.71
CA LYS A 251 -23.80 2.50 4.79
C LYS A 251 -22.36 1.97 4.72
N LEU A 252 -22.19 0.67 4.45
CA LEU A 252 -20.88 0.04 4.29
C LEU A 252 -20.11 0.61 3.10
N GLU A 253 -20.78 0.78 1.96
CA GLU A 253 -20.20 1.38 0.75
C GLU A 253 -19.70 2.79 1.02
N ASN A 254 -20.55 3.62 1.60
CA ASN A 254 -20.23 5.01 1.92
C ASN A 254 -19.10 5.12 2.95
N TYR A 255 -19.16 4.34 4.03
CA TYR A 255 -18.22 4.46 5.15
C TYR A 255 -16.84 3.86 4.87
N PHE A 256 -16.77 2.80 4.06
CA PHE A 256 -15.52 2.15 3.67
C PHE A 256 -14.99 2.57 2.29
N GLY A 257 -15.69 3.44 1.57
CA GLY A 257 -15.26 3.97 0.26
C GLY A 257 -15.26 2.90 -0.83
N LEU A 258 -16.24 1.99 -0.81
CA LEU A 258 -16.35 0.91 -1.79
C LEU A 258 -17.09 1.42 -3.03
N GLN A 259 -16.69 0.97 -4.21
CA GLN A 259 -17.37 1.38 -5.43
C GLN A 259 -18.78 0.75 -5.49
N PRO A 260 -19.86 1.56 -5.60
CA PRO A 260 -21.25 1.08 -5.57
C PRO A 260 -21.61 0.13 -6.73
N ASP A 261 -20.89 0.22 -7.84
CA ASP A 261 -21.11 -0.55 -9.06
C ASP A 261 -20.74 -2.04 -8.94
N LYS A 262 -19.86 -2.38 -7.98
CA LYS A 262 -19.51 -3.79 -7.67
C LYS A 262 -20.48 -4.44 -6.68
N GLY A 263 -21.26 -3.63 -5.97
CA GLY A 263 -22.20 -4.02 -4.91
C GLY A 263 -21.53 -4.69 -3.72
N VAL A 264 -21.81 -4.23 -2.50
CA VAL A 264 -21.39 -4.97 -1.29
C VAL A 264 -22.17 -6.27 -1.19
N LYS A 265 -21.47 -7.39 -1.37
CA LYS A 265 -22.03 -8.73 -1.16
C LYS A 265 -22.03 -9.09 0.32
N ARG A 266 -22.96 -9.97 0.70
CA ARG A 266 -23.08 -10.56 2.05
C ARG A 266 -21.74 -11.03 2.63
N GLU A 267 -20.87 -11.61 1.80
CA GLU A 267 -19.54 -12.08 2.21
C GLU A 267 -18.59 -10.94 2.61
N PHE A 268 -18.71 -9.78 1.96
CA PHE A 268 -17.90 -8.62 2.33
C PHE A 268 -18.31 -8.08 3.71
N LEU A 269 -19.62 -7.95 3.96
CA LEU A 269 -20.14 -7.56 5.28
C LEU A 269 -19.64 -8.53 6.34
N ARG A 270 -19.75 -9.85 6.10
CA ARG A 270 -19.25 -10.87 7.02
C ARG A 270 -17.76 -10.67 7.29
N ARG A 271 -16.93 -10.63 6.25
CA ARG A 271 -15.48 -10.44 6.38
C ARG A 271 -15.10 -9.17 7.16
N VAL A 272 -15.82 -8.07 6.97
CA VAL A 272 -15.54 -6.80 7.65
C VAL A 272 -16.04 -6.82 9.10
N LEU A 273 -17.20 -7.40 9.39
CA LEU A 273 -17.83 -7.29 10.71
C LEU A 273 -17.56 -8.48 11.64
N SER A 274 -17.22 -9.67 11.12
CA SER A 274 -16.90 -10.86 11.92
C SER A 274 -15.84 -10.60 13.00
N PRO A 275 -14.73 -9.88 12.76
CA PRO A 275 -13.74 -9.61 13.81
C PRO A 275 -14.29 -8.79 14.99
N TYR A 276 -15.29 -7.94 14.76
CA TYR A 276 -15.93 -7.15 15.82
C TYR A 276 -16.82 -8.04 16.69
N PHE A 277 -17.72 -8.80 16.06
CA PHE A 277 -18.67 -9.66 16.78
C PHE A 277 -18.05 -10.93 17.38
N ALA A 278 -16.92 -11.42 16.85
CA ALA A 278 -16.19 -12.54 17.43
C ALA A 278 -15.52 -12.19 18.77
N ARG A 279 -15.16 -10.92 19.00
CA ARG A 279 -14.55 -10.46 20.26
C ARG A 279 -15.56 -10.06 21.32
N GLY A 280 -16.79 -9.75 20.92
CA GLY A 280 -17.89 -9.43 21.82
C GLY A 280 -19.02 -10.44 21.63
N ALA A 281 -19.05 -11.48 22.46
CA ALA A 281 -20.30 -12.16 22.79
C ALA A 281 -21.21 -11.17 23.54
N PHE A 282 -21.74 -10.20 22.79
CA PHE A 282 -22.69 -9.22 23.27
C PHE A 282 -24.00 -9.97 23.50
N GLN A 283 -24.33 -10.22 24.77
CA GLN A 283 -25.66 -10.68 25.14
C GLN A 283 -26.62 -9.50 24.95
N PRO A 284 -27.64 -9.60 24.09
CA PRO A 284 -28.68 -8.58 24.04
C PRO A 284 -29.35 -8.55 25.42
N THR A 285 -29.27 -7.40 26.09
CA THR A 285 -30.03 -7.16 27.32
C THR A 285 -31.52 -7.18 26.96
N ASP A 286 -32.17 -8.28 27.33
CA ASP A 286 -33.61 -8.48 27.28
C ASP A 286 -34.27 -7.45 28.21
N THR A 287 -34.58 -6.26 27.69
CA THR A 287 -35.38 -5.26 28.40
C THR A 287 -36.86 -5.59 28.17
N ARG A 288 -37.32 -6.63 28.87
CA ARG A 288 -38.74 -6.80 29.17
C ARG A 288 -39.14 -5.71 30.17
N PHE A 289 -39.76 -4.65 29.68
CA PHE A 289 -40.61 -3.84 30.53
C PHE A 289 -41.88 -4.65 30.81
N GLY A 290 -41.97 -5.16 32.04
CA GLY A 290 -43.19 -5.69 32.61
C GLY A 290 -44.24 -4.59 32.81
N ARG A 291 -45.49 -4.96 32.59
CA ARG A 291 -46.60 -4.55 33.45
C ARG A 291 -47.01 -5.76 34.27
#